data_AF-A0A933R2S4-F1
#
_entry.id   AF-A0A933R2S4-F1
#
_cell.length_a   1.000
_cell.length_b   1.000
_cell.length_c   1.000
_cell.angle_alpha   90.00
_cell.angle_beta   90.00
_cell.angle_gamma   90.00
#
_symmetry.space_group_name_H-M   'P 1'
#
loop_
_entity.id
_entity.type
_entity.pdbx_description
1 polymer ?
#
loop_
_entity_poly.entity_id
_entity_poly.type
_entity_poly.pdbx_seq_one_letter_code
_entity_poly.pdbx_strand_id
1 'polypeptide(L)'
;MRHTNKLLHLFGLACLCLFALSARAENSQDFGDYVVHFNALTTDLLQPKVATEYGIKRSGSHAMLNVVVLPKVLVTSGQPVTAAVTGMATTLNGQQRTLTLREIREPNAIYHIADFDVGNEEIL
;
A
#
# COMPACT_ATOMS: atom_id res chain seq x y z
N MET A 1 -5.47 -5.62 51.97
CA MET A 1 -5.50 -4.48 51.01
C MET A 1 -4.50 -4.63 49.83
N ARG A 2 -4.09 -5.85 49.42
CA ARG A 2 -3.15 -6.08 48.29
C ARG A 2 -3.81 -6.53 46.97
N HIS A 3 -5.10 -6.87 46.98
CA HIS A 3 -5.83 -7.37 45.79
C HIS A 3 -6.47 -6.27 44.94
N THR A 4 -6.82 -5.12 45.54
CA THR A 4 -7.52 -4.03 44.84
C THR A 4 -6.67 -3.37 43.75
N ASN A 5 -5.35 -3.26 43.97
CA ASN A 5 -4.43 -2.69 42.97
C ASN A 5 -4.22 -3.65 41.79
N LYS A 6 -4.24 -4.97 42.00
CA LYS A 6 -4.10 -5.96 40.92
C LYS A 6 -5.28 -5.90 39.94
N LEU A 7 -6.49 -5.67 40.46
CA LEU A 7 -7.69 -5.53 39.64
C LEU A 7 -7.67 -4.22 38.83
N LEU A 8 -7.17 -3.13 39.43
CA LEU A 8 -6.97 -1.84 38.75
C LEU A 8 -5.92 -1.94 37.63
N HIS A 9 -4.81 -2.65 37.88
CA HIS A 9 -3.80 -2.92 36.85
C HIS A 9 -4.33 -3.83 35.72
N LEU A 10 -5.14 -4.84 36.05
CA LEU A 10 -5.75 -5.73 35.04
C LEU A 10 -6.74 -4.96 34.15
N PHE A 11 -7.51 -4.04 34.73
CA PHE A 11 -8.42 -3.18 33.99
C PHE A 11 -7.68 -2.17 33.09
N GLY A 12 -6.58 -1.59 33.59
CA GLY A 12 -5.72 -0.70 32.81
C GLY A 12 -5.05 -1.39 31.62
N LEU A 13 -4.57 -2.63 31.80
CA LEU A 13 -3.96 -3.42 30.72
C LEU A 13 -5.00 -3.81 29.65
N ALA A 14 -6.22 -4.16 30.06
CA ALA A 14 -7.32 -4.46 29.13
C ALA A 14 -7.73 -3.23 28.29
N CYS A 15 -7.76 -2.03 28.88
CA CYS A 15 -8.00 -0.79 28.13
C CYS A 15 -6.89 -0.49 27.12
N LEU A 16 -5.62 -0.74 27.44
CA LEU A 16 -4.51 -0.49 26.54
C LEU A 16 -4.55 -1.40 25.29
N CYS A 17 -4.99 -2.65 25.43
CA CYS A 17 -5.17 -3.56 24.30
C CYS A 17 -6.31 -3.16 23.36
N LEU A 18 -7.37 -2.51 23.86
CA LEU A 18 -8.50 -2.06 23.05
C LEU A 18 -8.15 -0.87 22.14
N PHE A 19 -7.15 -0.06 22.50
CA PHE A 19 -6.67 1.05 21.67
C PHE A 19 -5.77 0.60 20.50
N ALA A 20 -5.21 -0.61 20.54
CA ALA A 20 -4.29 -1.10 19.51
C ALA A 20 -4.97 -1.50 18.18
N LEU A 21 -6.31 -1.53 18.11
CA LEU A 21 -7.05 -1.97 16.91
C LEU A 21 -7.14 -0.90 15.81
N SER A 22 -6.63 0.31 16.01
CA SER A 22 -6.74 1.40 15.01
C SER A 22 -5.54 1.52 14.09
N ALA A 23 -4.97 0.39 13.63
CA ALA A 23 -3.95 0.39 12.58
C ALA A 23 -4.64 0.40 11.20
N ARG A 24 -4.81 1.59 10.61
CA ARG A 24 -5.26 1.73 9.21
C ARG A 24 -4.01 1.74 8.33
N ALA A 25 -3.66 0.59 7.75
CA ALA A 25 -2.48 0.41 6.89
C ALA A 25 -2.79 0.58 5.38
N GLU A 26 -3.88 1.26 5.06
CA GLU A 26 -4.26 1.53 3.67
C GLU A 26 -3.86 2.96 3.30
N ASN A 27 -2.92 3.11 2.38
CA ASN A 27 -2.59 4.41 1.81
C ASN A 27 -3.57 4.70 0.67
N SER A 28 -4.46 5.65 0.88
CA SER A 28 -5.38 6.15 -0.13
C SER A 28 -5.53 7.65 -0.01
N GLN A 29 -5.83 8.31 -1.13
CA GLN A 29 -6.06 9.74 -1.17
C GLN A 29 -7.22 10.07 -2.10
N ASP A 30 -8.04 11.02 -1.66
CA ASP A 30 -9.18 11.54 -2.39
C ASP A 30 -8.74 12.59 -3.43
N PHE A 31 -9.23 12.42 -4.67
CA PHE A 31 -9.00 13.33 -5.80
C PHE A 31 -10.32 13.62 -6.52
N GLY A 32 -10.99 14.72 -6.15
CA GLY A 32 -12.31 15.04 -6.70
C GLY A 32 -13.30 13.89 -6.47
N ASP A 33 -13.82 13.34 -7.58
CA ASP A 33 -14.76 12.21 -7.61
C ASP A 33 -14.08 10.84 -7.55
N TYR A 34 -12.77 10.77 -7.31
CA TYR A 34 -11.99 9.54 -7.28
C TYR A 34 -11.28 9.34 -5.93
N VAL A 35 -11.02 8.07 -5.61
CA VAL A 35 -10.09 7.64 -4.56
C VAL A 35 -8.94 6.91 -5.23
N VAL A 36 -7.72 7.33 -4.94
CA VAL A 36 -6.51 6.69 -5.43
C VAL A 36 -5.93 5.87 -4.29
N HIS A 37 -5.96 4.54 -4.43
CA HIS A 37 -5.29 3.61 -3.53
C HIS A 37 -3.89 3.36 -4.06
N PHE A 38 -2.88 3.39 -3.19
CA PHE A 38 -1.51 3.12 -3.59
C PHE A 38 -0.78 2.33 -2.53
N ASN A 39 0.16 1.51 -2.95
CA ASN A 39 1.06 0.82 -2.05
C ASN A 39 2.43 0.63 -2.69
N ALA A 40 3.47 0.80 -1.88
CA ALA A 40 4.84 0.50 -2.23
C ALA A 40 5.35 -0.62 -1.32
N LEU A 41 6.01 -1.61 -1.89
CA LEU A 41 6.58 -2.74 -1.15
C LEU A 41 7.82 -3.30 -1.85
N THR A 42 8.69 -3.98 -1.11
CA THR A 42 9.75 -4.78 -1.70
C THR A 42 9.18 -6.08 -2.27
N THR A 43 9.68 -6.48 -3.43
CA THR A 43 9.07 -7.55 -4.25
C THR A 43 9.34 -8.95 -3.72
N ASP A 44 10.26 -9.12 -2.78
CA ASP A 44 10.40 -10.36 -2.02
C ASP A 44 9.14 -10.71 -1.20
N LEU A 45 8.36 -9.70 -0.81
CA LEU A 45 7.07 -9.88 -0.12
C LEU A 45 5.94 -10.37 -1.03
N LEU A 46 6.10 -10.28 -2.36
CA LEU A 46 5.12 -10.81 -3.29
C LEU A 46 5.06 -12.34 -3.20
N GLN A 47 3.85 -12.89 -3.34
CA GLN A 47 3.70 -14.31 -3.55
C GLN A 47 4.38 -14.72 -4.88
N PRO A 48 5.06 -15.88 -4.94
CA PRO A 48 5.74 -16.33 -6.16
C PRO A 48 4.84 -16.32 -7.40
N LYS A 49 3.57 -16.70 -7.23
CA LYS A 49 2.59 -16.73 -8.31
C LYS A 49 2.31 -15.32 -8.87
N VAL A 50 2.04 -14.34 -8.00
CA VAL A 50 1.77 -12.95 -8.39
C VAL A 50 2.98 -12.35 -9.11
N ALA A 51 4.19 -12.56 -8.55
CA ALA A 51 5.42 -12.10 -9.18
C ALA A 51 5.61 -12.71 -10.58
N THR A 52 5.30 -13.99 -10.76
CA THR A 52 5.40 -14.67 -12.07
C THR A 52 4.34 -14.14 -13.04
N GLU A 53 3.09 -14.02 -12.57
CA GLU A 53 1.94 -13.57 -13.35
C GLU A 53 2.14 -12.16 -13.90
N TYR A 54 2.70 -11.27 -13.08
CA TYR A 54 3.02 -9.92 -13.51
C TYR A 54 4.46 -9.79 -14.03
N GLY A 55 5.28 -10.84 -14.10
CA GLY A 55 6.66 -10.75 -14.61
C GLY A 55 7.58 -9.86 -13.76
N ILE A 56 7.36 -9.79 -12.45
CA ILE A 56 8.15 -9.00 -11.49
C ILE A 56 9.24 -9.89 -10.89
N LYS A 57 10.49 -9.42 -10.92
CA LYS A 57 11.59 -10.10 -10.23
C LYS A 57 11.44 -9.92 -8.73
N ARG A 58 11.43 -11.01 -7.96
CA ARG A 58 11.42 -10.97 -6.49
C ARG A 58 12.81 -10.66 -5.94
N SER A 59 12.96 -9.56 -5.21
CA SER A 59 14.18 -9.18 -4.49
C SER A 59 13.86 -8.19 -3.37
N GLY A 60 14.62 -8.23 -2.27
CA GLY A 60 14.55 -7.19 -1.23
C GLY A 60 15.09 -5.83 -1.68
N SER A 61 15.89 -5.82 -2.76
CA SER A 61 16.44 -4.61 -3.39
C SER A 61 15.62 -4.13 -4.60
N HIS A 62 14.43 -4.67 -4.81
CA HIS A 62 13.57 -4.33 -5.93
C HIS A 62 12.17 -4.03 -5.39
N ALA A 63 11.68 -2.82 -5.65
CA ALA A 63 10.42 -2.33 -5.13
C ALA A 63 9.33 -2.37 -6.22
N MET A 64 8.09 -2.46 -5.78
CA MET A 64 6.89 -2.34 -6.59
C MET A 64 6.04 -1.20 -6.04
N LEU A 65 5.67 -0.25 -6.89
CA LEU A 65 4.58 0.67 -6.68
C LEU A 65 3.35 0.13 -7.41
N ASN A 66 2.22 0.02 -6.71
CA ASN A 66 0.93 -0.25 -7.31
C ASN A 66 -0.03 0.89 -7.02
N VAL A 67 -0.76 1.32 -8.04
CA VAL A 67 -1.74 2.41 -7.98
C VAL A 67 -3.04 1.94 -8.60
N VAL A 68 -4.15 2.18 -7.89
CA VAL A 68 -5.51 1.86 -8.33
C VAL A 68 -6.37 3.10 -8.18
N VAL A 69 -7.07 3.47 -9.26
CA VAL A 69 -7.97 4.62 -9.28
C VAL A 69 -9.40 4.12 -9.29
N LEU A 70 -10.16 4.46 -8.25
CA LEU A 70 -11.55 4.06 -8.09
C LEU A 70 -12.45 5.30 -8.06
N PRO A 71 -13.65 5.26 -8.68
CA PRO A 71 -14.63 6.32 -8.50
C PRO A 71 -15.22 6.27 -7.07
N LYS A 72 -15.48 7.44 -6.49
CA LYS A 72 -16.24 7.60 -5.23
C LYS A 72 -17.71 7.31 -5.48
N VAL A 73 -18.09 6.05 -5.68
CA VAL A 73 -19.50 5.72 -5.94
C VAL A 73 -20.23 5.49 -4.62
N LEU A 74 -21.28 6.28 -4.37
CA LEU A 74 -22.15 6.13 -3.20
C LEU A 74 -23.18 4.98 -3.35
N VAL A 75 -23.42 4.44 -4.56
CA VAL A 75 -24.58 3.56 -4.83
C VAL A 75 -24.33 2.39 -5.82
N THR A 76 -23.18 2.27 -6.49
CA THR A 76 -22.96 1.18 -7.47
C THR A 76 -21.52 0.71 -7.44
N SER A 77 -21.31 -0.61 -7.31
CA SER A 77 -20.00 -1.25 -7.16
C SER A 77 -18.94 -0.66 -8.08
N GLY A 78 -17.84 -0.16 -7.49
CA GLY A 78 -16.75 0.56 -8.13
C GLY A 78 -16.16 -0.14 -9.36
N GLN A 79 -16.76 0.14 -10.52
CA GLN A 79 -16.20 -0.23 -11.82
C GLN A 79 -14.85 0.47 -11.96
N PRO A 80 -13.77 -0.24 -12.31
CA PRO A 80 -12.45 0.36 -12.41
C PRO A 80 -12.42 1.33 -13.60
N VAL A 81 -11.83 2.50 -13.38
CA VAL A 81 -11.76 3.58 -14.37
C VAL A 81 -10.36 3.58 -14.98
N THR A 82 -10.29 3.63 -16.33
CA THR A 82 -9.01 3.84 -17.02
C THR A 82 -8.47 5.22 -16.67
N ALA A 83 -7.21 5.27 -16.24
CA ALA A 83 -6.52 6.50 -15.88
C ALA A 83 -5.16 6.56 -16.58
N ALA A 84 -4.68 7.76 -16.89
CA ALA A 84 -3.29 7.95 -17.27
C ALA A 84 -2.49 8.23 -15.99
N VAL A 85 -1.73 7.24 -15.51
CA VAL A 85 -0.93 7.38 -14.29
C VAL A 85 0.55 7.46 -14.64
N THR A 86 1.19 8.54 -14.22
CA THR A 86 2.64 8.74 -14.26
C THR A 86 3.17 8.80 -12.84
N GLY A 87 4.37 8.27 -12.61
CA GLY A 87 5.00 8.28 -11.29
C GLY A 87 6.43 8.80 -11.33
N MET A 88 6.87 9.34 -10.21
CA MET A 88 8.25 9.73 -9.99
C MET A 88 8.64 9.36 -8.56
N ALA A 89 9.79 8.73 -8.40
CA ALA A 89 10.40 8.48 -7.11
C ALA A 89 11.55 9.47 -6.91
N THR A 90 11.76 9.89 -5.66
CA THR A 90 12.92 10.71 -5.28
C THR A 90 13.71 9.95 -4.24
N THR A 91 14.99 9.72 -4.49
CA THR A 91 15.86 9.02 -3.54
C THR A 91 16.24 9.91 -2.36
N LEU A 92 16.83 9.35 -1.31
CA LEU A 92 17.29 10.12 -0.14
C LEU A 92 18.35 11.17 -0.50
N ASN A 93 19.08 10.93 -1.59
CA ASN A 93 20.07 11.87 -2.15
C ASN A 93 19.43 12.95 -3.03
N GLY A 94 18.10 13.02 -3.11
CA GLY A 94 17.37 13.98 -3.93
C GLY A 94 17.34 13.66 -5.43
N GLN A 95 17.81 12.48 -5.84
CA GLN A 95 17.77 12.10 -7.25
C GLN A 95 16.35 11.69 -7.64
N GLN A 96 15.78 12.38 -8.63
CA GLN A 96 14.49 12.01 -9.21
C GLN A 96 14.64 10.89 -10.24
N ARG A 97 13.71 9.94 -10.23
CA ARG A 97 13.59 8.85 -11.19
C ARG A 97 12.15 8.75 -11.65
N THR A 98 11.93 8.88 -12.95
CA THR A 98 10.61 8.62 -13.54
C THR A 98 10.31 7.13 -13.47
N LEU A 99 9.13 6.79 -12.98
CA LEU A 99 8.65 5.41 -12.92
C LEU A 99 7.86 5.11 -14.20
N THR A 100 8.15 3.96 -14.79
CA THR A 100 7.36 3.44 -15.92
C THR A 100 6.25 2.58 -15.35
N LEU A 101 5.03 3.11 -15.32
CA LEU A 101 3.85 2.34 -14.91
C LEU A 101 3.26 1.61 -16.11
N ARG A 102 2.93 0.33 -15.91
CA ARG A 102 2.16 -0.48 -16.86
C ARG A 102 0.78 -0.76 -16.30
N GLU A 103 -0.22 -0.70 -17.17
CA GLU A 103 -1.60 -1.03 -16.85
C GLU A 103 -1.79 -2.56 -16.92
N ILE A 104 -2.33 -3.14 -15.84
CA ILE A 104 -2.74 -4.55 -15.78
C ILE A 104 -4.24 -4.57 -15.49
N ARG A 105 -4.99 -5.23 -16.37
CA ARG A 105 -6.45 -5.33 -16.26
C ARG A 105 -6.84 -6.68 -15.69
N GLU A 106 -7.55 -6.66 -14.58
CA GLU A 106 -8.22 -7.81 -14.00
C GLU A 106 -9.74 -7.64 -14.10
N PRO A 107 -10.53 -8.71 -13.93
CA PRO A 107 -11.99 -8.64 -14.09
C PRO A 107 -12.68 -7.55 -13.25
N ASN A 108 -12.11 -7.20 -12.08
CA ASN A 108 -12.71 -6.25 -11.14
C ASN A 108 -11.79 -5.07 -10.77
N ALA A 109 -10.62 -4.94 -11.42
CA ALA A 109 -9.64 -3.92 -11.06
C ALA A 109 -8.73 -3.55 -12.25
N ILE A 110 -8.25 -2.31 -12.26
CA ILE A 110 -7.18 -1.87 -13.16
C ILE A 110 -6.01 -1.42 -12.29
N TYR A 111 -4.91 -2.16 -12.35
CA TYR A 111 -3.68 -1.88 -11.61
C TYR A 111 -2.70 -1.11 -12.48
N HIS A 112 -2.04 -0.11 -11.90
CA HIS A 112 -0.94 0.60 -12.54
C HIS A 112 0.31 0.28 -11.73
N ILE A 113 1.14 -0.59 -12.28
CA ILE A 113 2.29 -1.16 -11.57
C ILE A 113 3.57 -0.58 -12.15
N ALA A 114 4.46 -0.09 -11.29
CA ALA A 114 5.87 0.12 -11.62
C ALA A 114 6.71 -0.76 -10.71
N ASP A 115 7.75 -1.37 -11.28
CA ASP A 115 8.76 -2.11 -10.53
C ASP A 115 10.15 -1.58 -10.88
N PHE A 116 11.01 -1.40 -9.87
CA PHE A 116 12.27 -0.69 -10.00
C PHE A 116 13.27 -1.07 -8.89
N ASP A 117 14.56 -0.94 -9.19
CA ASP A 117 15.62 -1.18 -8.21
C ASP A 117 15.71 -0.04 -7.19
N VAL A 118 15.82 -0.42 -5.92
CA VAL A 118 16.06 0.49 -4.79
C VAL A 118 17.47 0.26 -4.24
N GLY A 119 18.14 1.35 -3.85
CA GLY A 119 19.41 1.25 -3.15
C GLY A 119 19.24 0.56 -1.80
N ASN A 120 20.28 -0.12 -1.31
CA ASN A 120 20.27 -0.68 0.04
C ASN A 120 19.88 0.43 1.04
N GLU A 121 18.86 0.17 1.85
CA GLU A 121 18.36 1.05 2.92
C GLU A 121 17.65 2.34 2.47
N GLU A 122 17.39 2.54 1.17
CA GLU A 122 16.47 3.58 0.72
C GLU A 122 15.03 3.13 0.95
N ILE A 123 14.49 3.46 2.13
CA ILE A 123 13.05 3.47 2.36
C ILE A 123 12.51 4.78 1.76
N LEU A 124 11.76 4.65 0.67
CA LEU A 124 11.04 5.76 0.02
C LEU A 124 9.80 6.18 0.81
#